data_AF-A0A916Z1P8-F1
#
_entry.id   AF-A0A916Z1P8-F1
#
_cell.length_a   1.000
_cell.length_b   1.000
_cell.length_c   1.000
_cell.angle_alpha   90.00
_cell.angle_beta   90.00
_cell.angle_gamma   90.00
#
_symmetry.space_group_name_H-M   'P 1'
#
loop_
_entity.id
_entity.type
_entity.pdbx_description
1 polymer ?
#
loop_
_entity_poly.entity_id
_entity_poly.type
_entity_poly.pdbx_seq_one_letter_code
_entity_poly.pdbx_strand_id
1 'polypeptide(L)'
;MISKVQPSNQASLAVSAGRIRFTGLACFIGGLLWVVLVSVEQFKAVPSLVSDLLIPIPMLLGMACGPLGLLILRASGSGRMRRVGFIGTSISLLGVCSYLAATLSQYVVGDEVEFFYPIGALLVGVGMITLGIAVFVARWMAGWRRMAPLFVGLYYVAMIPFQIVFFIIPNGEPSPILLGFWSVTWILHGYAIWSSASSFERRG
;
A
#
# COMPACT_ATOMS: atom_id res chain seq x y z
N MET A 1 23.54 -11.85 34.79
CA MET A 1 23.05 -13.03 34.04
C MET A 1 22.89 -12.62 32.58
N ILE A 2 23.83 -13.02 31.71
CA ILE A 2 23.71 -12.82 30.26
C ILE A 2 22.88 -13.99 29.74
N SER A 3 21.60 -13.75 29.47
CA SER A 3 20.72 -14.72 28.82
C SER A 3 21.29 -15.01 27.42
N LYS A 4 21.86 -16.22 27.23
CA LYS A 4 22.26 -16.71 25.91
C LYS A 4 20.97 -16.95 25.12
N VAL A 5 20.66 -16.03 24.20
CA VAL A 5 19.61 -16.25 23.19
C VAL A 5 19.95 -17.55 22.45
N GLN A 6 19.04 -18.53 22.47
CA GLN A 6 19.25 -19.80 21.78
C GLN A 6 19.42 -19.55 20.27
N PRO A 7 20.37 -20.24 19.60
CA PRO A 7 20.69 -20.02 18.19
C PRO A 7 19.50 -20.22 17.23
N SER A 8 18.49 -21.01 17.61
CA SER A 8 17.24 -21.17 16.86
C SER A 8 16.40 -19.88 16.76
N ASN A 9 16.42 -19.04 17.80
CA ASN A 9 15.64 -17.78 17.81
C ASN A 9 16.28 -16.73 16.87
N GLN A 10 17.60 -16.68 16.79
CA GLN A 10 18.31 -15.72 15.93
C GLN A 10 18.03 -15.96 14.44
N ALA A 11 18.00 -17.21 14.00
CA ALA A 11 17.65 -17.55 12.62
C ALA A 11 16.22 -17.10 12.26
N SER A 12 15.27 -17.28 13.18
CA SER A 12 13.87 -16.87 12.96
C SER A 12 13.68 -15.35 12.84
N LEU A 13 14.46 -14.58 13.61
CA LEU A 13 14.45 -13.11 13.58
C LEU A 13 15.06 -12.58 12.28
N ALA A 14 16.16 -13.16 11.82
CA ALA A 14 16.81 -12.79 10.56
C ALA A 14 15.88 -13.04 9.36
N VAL A 15 15.21 -14.19 9.31
CA VAL A 15 14.21 -14.51 8.26
C VAL A 15 13.06 -13.50 8.28
N SER A 16 12.56 -13.15 9.46
CA SER A 16 11.47 -12.19 9.61
C SER A 16 11.87 -10.79 9.16
N ALA A 17 13.08 -10.33 9.52
CA ALA A 17 13.62 -9.05 9.08
C ALA A 17 13.80 -8.99 7.56
N GLY A 18 14.28 -10.09 6.94
CA GLY A 18 14.37 -10.20 5.48
C GLY A 18 13.01 -10.04 4.79
N ARG A 19 11.96 -10.69 5.31
CA ARG A 19 10.58 -10.55 4.80
C ARG A 19 10.03 -9.12 4.94
N ILE A 20 10.31 -8.45 6.05
CA ILE A 20 9.92 -7.05 6.27
C ILE A 20 10.61 -6.13 5.26
N ARG A 21 11.92 -6.32 5.04
CA ARG A 21 12.67 -5.53 4.04
C ARG A 21 12.12 -5.76 2.64
N PHE A 22 11.87 -7.01 2.27
CA PHE A 22 11.31 -7.36 0.97
C PHE A 22 9.94 -6.70 0.75
N THR A 23 9.02 -6.84 1.70
CA THR A 23 7.67 -6.25 1.58
C THR A 23 7.70 -4.73 1.52
N GLY A 24 8.55 -4.08 2.33
CA GLY A 24 8.77 -2.63 2.26
C GLY A 24 9.34 -2.18 0.90
N LEU A 25 10.32 -2.90 0.37
CA LEU A 25 10.91 -2.61 -0.94
C LEU A 25 9.92 -2.84 -2.08
N ALA A 26 9.16 -3.93 -2.05
CA ALA A 26 8.13 -4.21 -3.04
C ALA A 26 7.04 -3.12 -3.05
N CYS A 27 6.63 -2.64 -1.87
CA CYS A 27 5.71 -1.51 -1.74
C CYS A 27 6.30 -0.21 -2.30
N PHE A 28 7.58 0.06 -2.03
CA PHE A 28 8.28 1.22 -2.56
C PHE A 28 8.34 1.18 -4.10
N ILE A 29 8.71 0.04 -4.66
CA ILE A 29 8.75 -0.18 -6.13
C ILE A 29 7.34 -0.08 -6.71
N GLY A 30 6.32 -0.64 -6.06
CA GLY A 30 4.93 -0.49 -6.49
C GLY A 30 4.50 0.98 -6.59
N GLY A 31 4.86 1.80 -5.60
CA GLY A 31 4.64 3.25 -5.65
C GLY A 31 5.39 3.92 -6.81
N LEU A 32 6.64 3.55 -7.08
CA LEU A 32 7.39 4.07 -8.24
C LEU A 32 6.77 3.66 -9.58
N LEU A 33 6.31 2.42 -9.71
CA LEU A 33 5.64 1.93 -10.91
C LEU A 33 4.35 2.71 -11.18
N TRP A 34 3.65 3.17 -10.14
CA TRP A 34 2.51 4.07 -10.32
C TRP A 34 2.93 5.41 -10.94
N VAL A 35 4.04 6.02 -10.48
CA VAL A 35 4.55 7.26 -11.09
C VAL A 35 4.84 7.04 -12.58
N VAL A 36 5.45 5.89 -12.91
CA VAL A 36 5.73 5.52 -14.30
C VAL A 36 4.44 5.36 -15.09
N LEU A 37 3.45 4.65 -14.54
CA LEU A 37 2.14 4.44 -15.17
C LEU A 37 1.47 5.77 -15.53
N VAL A 38 1.33 6.67 -14.56
CA VAL A 38 0.71 7.99 -14.75
C VAL A 38 1.45 8.80 -15.81
N SER A 39 2.79 8.74 -15.80
CA SER A 39 3.60 9.45 -16.81
C SER A 39 3.38 8.86 -18.21
N VAL A 40 3.39 7.55 -18.33
CA VAL A 40 3.21 6.82 -19.58
C VAL A 40 1.83 7.07 -20.19
N GLU A 41 0.77 7.04 -19.37
CA GLU A 41 -0.60 7.35 -19.78
C GLU A 41 -0.71 8.81 -20.26
N GLN A 42 -0.11 9.75 -19.52
CA GLN A 42 -0.14 11.17 -19.86
C GLN A 42 0.57 11.47 -21.20
N PHE A 43 1.66 10.77 -21.51
CA PHE A 43 2.41 10.96 -22.76
C PHE A 43 1.97 10.03 -23.89
N LYS A 44 1.02 9.10 -23.66
CA LYS A 44 0.61 8.05 -24.61
C LYS A 44 1.81 7.35 -25.25
N ALA A 45 2.85 7.10 -24.45
CA ALA A 45 4.20 6.82 -24.95
C ALA A 45 4.50 5.33 -25.19
N VAL A 46 3.56 4.41 -24.87
CA VAL A 46 3.78 2.97 -24.97
C VAL A 46 2.55 2.23 -25.51
N PRO A 47 2.72 0.98 -25.98
CA PRO A 47 1.59 0.11 -26.37
C PRO A 47 0.64 -0.16 -25.20
N SER A 48 -0.66 -0.29 -25.48
CA SER A 48 -1.72 -0.54 -24.47
C SER A 48 -1.41 -1.75 -23.56
N LEU A 49 -0.88 -2.85 -24.10
CA LEU A 49 -0.49 -4.00 -23.29
C LEU A 49 0.49 -3.66 -22.16
N VAL A 50 1.37 -2.68 -22.37
CA VAL A 50 2.36 -2.24 -21.37
C VAL A 50 1.68 -1.38 -20.30
N SER A 51 0.89 -0.38 -20.70
CA SER A 51 0.19 0.52 -19.78
C SER A 51 -0.92 -0.18 -19.00
N ASP A 52 -1.62 -1.13 -19.61
CA ASP A 52 -2.87 -1.67 -19.08
C ASP A 52 -2.64 -2.97 -18.29
N LEU A 53 -1.53 -3.68 -18.53
CA LEU A 53 -1.27 -4.99 -17.89
C LEU A 53 0.11 -5.10 -17.25
N LEU A 54 1.17 -4.86 -18.02
CA LEU A 54 2.55 -5.16 -17.56
C LEU A 54 3.03 -4.23 -16.45
N ILE A 55 2.56 -2.98 -16.42
CA ILE A 55 2.86 -2.04 -15.33
C ILE A 55 1.86 -2.17 -14.16
N PRO A 56 0.53 -2.19 -14.38
CA PRO A 56 -0.43 -2.17 -13.28
C PRO A 56 -0.39 -3.40 -12.38
N ILE A 57 -0.18 -4.60 -12.93
CA ILE A 57 -0.14 -5.83 -12.11
C ILE A 57 1.01 -5.80 -11.09
N PRO A 58 2.30 -5.66 -11.48
CA PRO A 58 3.39 -5.61 -10.51
C PRO A 58 3.29 -4.37 -9.60
N MET A 59 2.75 -3.26 -10.09
CA MET A 59 2.41 -2.09 -9.26
C MET A 59 1.48 -2.48 -8.11
N LEU A 60 0.31 -3.04 -8.41
CA LEU A 60 -0.72 -3.42 -7.43
C LEU A 60 -0.22 -4.50 -6.46
N LEU A 61 0.53 -5.50 -6.96
CA LEU A 61 1.16 -6.52 -6.11
C LEU A 61 2.21 -5.91 -5.17
N GLY A 62 2.99 -4.95 -5.65
CA GLY A 62 3.91 -4.17 -4.83
C GLY A 62 3.17 -3.43 -3.72
N MET A 63 2.08 -2.72 -4.05
CA MET A 63 1.28 -1.98 -3.08
C MET A 63 0.62 -2.89 -2.03
N ALA A 64 0.14 -4.08 -2.42
CA ALA A 64 -0.36 -5.09 -1.48
C ALA A 64 0.68 -5.49 -0.43
N CYS A 65 1.98 -5.42 -0.76
CA CYS A 65 3.05 -5.70 0.19
C CYS A 65 3.16 -4.65 1.31
N GLY A 66 2.62 -3.44 1.14
CA GLY A 66 2.58 -2.40 2.18
C GLY A 66 1.83 -2.84 3.45
N PRO A 67 0.51 -3.06 3.39
CA PRO A 67 -0.27 -3.50 4.55
C PRO A 67 0.16 -4.89 5.07
N LEU A 68 0.66 -5.78 4.20
CA LEU A 68 1.25 -7.05 4.63
C LEU A 68 2.56 -6.86 5.40
N GLY A 69 3.43 -5.96 4.95
CA GLY A 69 4.70 -5.63 5.61
C GLY A 69 4.48 -5.13 7.03
N LEU A 70 3.47 -4.26 7.25
CA LEU A 70 3.08 -3.82 8.60
C LEU A 70 2.56 -4.96 9.48
N LEU A 71 1.82 -5.91 8.90
CA LEU A 71 1.30 -7.07 9.62
C LEU A 71 2.44 -8.01 10.06
N ILE A 72 3.40 -8.27 9.17
CA ILE A 72 4.60 -9.08 9.46
C ILE A 72 5.46 -8.38 10.53
N LEU A 73 5.63 -7.06 10.40
CA LEU A 73 6.33 -6.21 11.38
C LEU A 73 5.65 -6.20 12.75
N ARG A 74 4.37 -6.62 12.83
CA ARG A 74 3.51 -6.51 14.01
C ARG A 74 3.40 -5.06 14.48
N ALA A 75 3.37 -4.13 13.54
CA ALA A 75 3.38 -2.70 13.81
C ALA A 75 2.14 -2.22 14.60
N SER A 76 1.03 -2.94 14.52
CA SER A 76 -0.20 -2.68 15.28
C SER A 76 -0.17 -3.22 16.73
N GLY A 77 0.96 -3.77 17.19
CA GLY A 77 1.14 -4.23 18.57
C GLY A 77 0.37 -5.52 18.91
N SER A 78 -0.16 -5.59 20.13
CA SER A 78 -0.89 -6.74 20.68
C SER A 78 -2.34 -6.40 21.06
N GLY A 79 -3.12 -7.42 21.43
CA GLY A 79 -4.49 -7.22 21.93
C GLY A 79 -5.46 -6.64 20.89
N ARG A 80 -6.26 -5.65 21.30
CA ARG A 80 -7.32 -5.04 20.47
C ARG A 80 -6.76 -4.37 19.21
N MET A 81 -5.67 -3.62 19.32
CA MET A 81 -5.08 -2.90 18.18
C MET A 81 -4.54 -3.86 17.12
N ARG A 82 -4.05 -5.05 17.51
CA ARG A 82 -3.66 -6.09 16.55
C ARG A 82 -4.84 -6.57 15.71
N ARG A 83 -6.03 -6.72 16.29
CA ARG A 83 -7.25 -7.10 15.56
C ARG A 83 -7.69 -5.99 14.60
N VAL A 84 -7.67 -4.74 15.06
CA VAL A 84 -7.97 -3.57 14.20
C VAL A 84 -6.99 -3.50 13.03
N GLY A 85 -5.69 -3.70 13.28
CA GLY A 85 -4.68 -3.76 12.24
C GLY A 85 -4.95 -4.87 11.23
N PHE A 86 -5.29 -6.08 11.69
CA PHE A 86 -5.65 -7.19 10.81
C PHE A 86 -6.87 -6.88 9.93
N ILE A 87 -7.93 -6.32 10.52
CA ILE A 87 -9.12 -5.89 9.77
C ILE A 87 -8.75 -4.84 8.70
N GLY A 88 -7.98 -3.82 9.08
CA GLY A 88 -7.52 -2.79 8.15
C GLY A 88 -6.67 -3.35 7.01
N THR A 89 -5.76 -4.27 7.30
CA THR A 89 -4.98 -4.99 6.28
C THR A 89 -5.91 -5.77 5.36
N SER A 90 -6.87 -6.55 5.88
CA SER A 90 -7.80 -7.33 5.08
C SER A 90 -8.65 -6.45 4.15
N ILE A 91 -9.22 -5.36 4.66
CA ILE A 91 -10.00 -4.41 3.86
C ILE A 91 -9.12 -3.80 2.75
N SER A 92 -7.89 -3.41 3.07
CA SER A 92 -6.95 -2.86 2.08
C SER A 92 -6.64 -3.86 0.97
N LEU A 93 -6.39 -5.12 1.33
CA LEU A 93 -6.12 -6.19 0.36
C LEU A 93 -7.33 -6.50 -0.51
N LEU A 94 -8.54 -6.49 0.05
CA LEU A 94 -9.77 -6.61 -0.74
C LEU A 94 -9.88 -5.46 -1.76
N GLY A 95 -9.49 -4.25 -1.37
CA GLY A 95 -9.43 -3.11 -2.29
C GLY A 95 -8.42 -3.31 -3.43
N VAL A 96 -7.22 -3.83 -3.14
CA VAL A 96 -6.24 -4.18 -4.17
C VAL A 96 -6.76 -5.32 -5.08
N CYS A 97 -7.43 -6.32 -4.52
CA CYS A 97 -8.08 -7.36 -5.32
C CYS A 97 -9.16 -6.80 -6.24
N SER A 98 -9.93 -5.79 -5.79
CA SER A 98 -10.91 -5.09 -6.64
C SER A 98 -10.21 -4.38 -7.80
N TYR A 99 -9.10 -3.69 -7.56
CA TYR A 99 -8.29 -3.10 -8.64
C TYR A 99 -7.79 -4.14 -9.64
N LEU A 100 -7.22 -5.24 -9.15
CA LEU A 100 -6.75 -6.33 -10.01
C LEU A 100 -7.89 -6.93 -10.83
N ALA A 101 -9.08 -7.10 -10.23
CA ALA A 101 -10.25 -7.58 -10.94
C ALA A 101 -10.69 -6.61 -12.04
N ALA A 102 -10.64 -5.30 -11.80
CA ALA A 102 -10.91 -4.28 -12.81
C ALA A 102 -9.93 -4.37 -13.98
N THR A 103 -8.63 -4.41 -13.67
CA THR A 103 -7.56 -4.52 -14.68
C THR A 103 -7.68 -5.80 -15.49
N LEU A 104 -8.03 -6.93 -14.87
CA LEU A 104 -8.14 -8.21 -15.56
C LEU A 104 -9.47 -8.38 -16.31
N SER A 105 -10.54 -7.67 -15.95
CA SER A 105 -11.85 -7.86 -16.58
C SER A 105 -11.83 -7.53 -18.06
N GLN A 106 -11.08 -6.50 -18.46
CA GLN A 106 -10.91 -6.12 -19.86
C GLN A 106 -10.39 -7.29 -20.71
N TYR A 107 -9.50 -8.10 -20.14
CA TYR A 107 -8.85 -9.21 -20.85
C TYR A 107 -9.64 -10.52 -20.78
N VAL A 108 -10.45 -10.72 -19.73
CA VAL A 108 -11.22 -11.96 -19.53
C VAL A 108 -12.61 -11.85 -20.16
N VAL A 109 -13.27 -10.70 -19.99
CA VAL A 109 -14.66 -10.46 -20.37
C VAL A 109 -14.75 -9.64 -21.66
N GLY A 110 -13.69 -8.92 -22.03
CA GLY A 110 -13.67 -8.03 -23.19
C GLY A 110 -14.07 -6.58 -22.88
N ASP A 111 -14.55 -6.32 -21.66
CA ASP A 111 -14.98 -5.00 -21.20
C ASP A 111 -14.39 -4.67 -19.81
N GLU A 112 -14.09 -3.39 -19.59
CA GLU A 112 -13.66 -2.87 -18.30
C GLU A 112 -14.85 -2.72 -17.35
N VAL A 113 -14.79 -3.36 -16.19
CA VAL A 113 -15.76 -3.14 -15.11
C VAL A 113 -15.30 -1.93 -14.32
N GLU A 114 -15.50 -0.74 -14.88
CA GLU A 114 -15.00 0.55 -14.35
C GLU A 114 -15.35 0.77 -12.87
N PHE A 115 -16.51 0.24 -12.43
CA PHE A 115 -17.00 0.34 -11.06
C PHE A 115 -16.07 -0.28 -10.00
N PHE A 116 -15.21 -1.23 -10.37
CA PHE A 116 -14.26 -1.85 -9.44
C PHE A 116 -13.09 -0.94 -9.06
N TYR A 117 -12.72 0.04 -9.91
CA TYR A 117 -11.68 1.01 -9.59
C TYR A 117 -12.05 1.89 -8.38
N PRO A 118 -13.17 2.64 -8.35
CA PRO A 118 -13.52 3.50 -7.22
C PRO A 118 -13.82 2.69 -5.94
N ILE A 119 -14.41 1.50 -6.06
CA ILE A 119 -14.58 0.59 -4.91
C ILE A 119 -13.24 0.16 -4.35
N GLY A 120 -12.34 -0.32 -5.20
CA GLY A 120 -11.03 -0.78 -4.78
C GLY A 120 -10.26 0.30 -4.04
N ALA A 121 -10.33 1.51 -4.59
CA ALA A 121 -9.73 2.69 -4.00
C ALA A 121 -10.32 3.08 -2.64
N LEU A 122 -11.64 3.07 -2.51
CA LEU A 122 -12.32 3.37 -1.24
C LEU A 122 -11.97 2.33 -0.17
N LEU A 123 -11.96 1.04 -0.54
CA LEU A 123 -11.56 -0.05 0.35
C LEU A 123 -10.10 0.10 0.79
N VAL A 124 -9.18 0.39 -0.14
CA VAL A 124 -7.78 0.71 0.19
C VAL A 124 -7.71 1.90 1.15
N GLY A 125 -8.44 2.98 0.87
CA GLY A 125 -8.46 4.18 1.71
C GLY A 125 -8.91 3.88 3.15
N VAL A 126 -10.08 3.27 3.31
CA VAL A 126 -10.66 2.91 4.61
C VAL A 126 -9.80 1.88 5.34
N GLY A 127 -9.29 0.88 4.63
CA GLY A 127 -8.42 -0.14 5.18
C GLY A 127 -7.11 0.44 5.71
N MET A 128 -6.47 1.33 4.94
CA MET A 128 -5.21 1.97 5.32
C MET A 128 -5.39 3.01 6.44
N ILE A 129 -6.53 3.71 6.51
CA ILE A 129 -6.88 4.53 7.69
C ILE A 129 -7.01 3.64 8.92
N THR A 130 -7.76 2.55 8.83
CA THR A 130 -8.00 1.63 9.95
C THR A 130 -6.69 1.01 10.45
N LEU A 131 -5.86 0.51 9.52
CA LEU A 131 -4.53 -0.02 9.81
C LEU A 131 -3.62 1.08 10.39
N GLY A 132 -3.67 2.28 9.83
CA GLY A 132 -2.87 3.40 10.26
C GLY A 132 -3.20 3.88 11.68
N ILE A 133 -4.47 3.90 12.06
CA ILE A 133 -4.90 4.17 13.44
C ILE A 133 -4.28 3.14 14.38
N ALA A 134 -4.38 1.85 14.03
CA ALA A 134 -3.83 0.77 14.84
C ALA A 134 -2.30 0.89 15.01
N VAL A 135 -1.57 1.18 13.93
CA VAL A 135 -0.10 1.39 13.96
C VAL A 135 0.27 2.64 14.76
N PHE A 136 -0.47 3.73 14.57
CA PHE A 136 -0.24 4.99 15.28
C PHE A 136 -0.41 4.85 16.79
N VAL A 137 -1.50 4.20 17.22
CA VAL A 137 -1.82 3.97 18.64
C VAL A 137 -0.86 2.98 19.28
N ALA A 138 -0.45 1.93 18.56
CA ALA A 138 0.48 0.93 19.08
C ALA A 138 1.90 1.49 19.35
N ARG A 139 2.25 2.63 18.72
CA ARG A 139 3.55 3.32 18.88
C ARG A 139 4.76 2.40 18.67
N TRP A 140 4.61 1.33 17.88
CA TRP A 140 5.68 0.39 17.62
C TRP A 140 6.76 1.01 16.72
N MET A 141 6.31 1.73 15.69
CA MET A 141 7.17 2.54 14.81
C MET A 141 7.39 3.94 15.42
N ALA A 142 8.60 4.48 15.24
CA ALA A 142 8.98 5.79 15.76
C ALA A 142 8.78 6.92 14.73
N GLY A 143 8.60 8.15 15.23
CA GLY A 143 8.55 9.37 14.42
C GLY A 143 7.40 9.40 13.44
N TRP A 144 7.66 9.92 12.24
CA TRP A 144 6.67 10.04 11.16
C TRP A 144 6.25 8.67 10.57
N ARG A 145 7.08 7.63 10.71
CA ARG A 145 6.87 6.32 10.05
C ARG A 145 5.56 5.64 10.47
N ARG A 146 5.11 5.86 11.72
CA ARG A 146 3.83 5.35 12.22
C ARG A 146 2.61 6.03 11.57
N MET A 147 2.79 7.20 10.96
CA MET A 147 1.75 7.94 10.25
C MET A 147 1.69 7.58 8.76
N ALA A 148 2.70 6.90 8.22
CA ALA A 148 2.75 6.54 6.81
C ALA A 148 1.48 5.82 6.29
N PRO A 149 0.94 4.77 6.94
CA PRO A 149 -0.33 4.17 6.51
C PRO A 149 -1.52 5.13 6.57
N LEU A 150 -1.55 6.06 7.54
CA LEU A 150 -2.60 7.09 7.60
C LEU A 150 -2.53 8.03 6.41
N PHE A 151 -1.32 8.45 5.99
CA PHE A 151 -1.17 9.30 4.82
C PHE A 151 -1.69 8.63 3.55
N VAL A 152 -1.43 7.32 3.37
CA VAL A 152 -1.97 6.56 2.24
C VAL A 152 -3.49 6.61 2.20
N GLY A 153 -4.14 6.31 3.33
CA GLY A 153 -5.60 6.24 3.38
C GLY A 153 -6.29 7.60 3.37
N LEU A 154 -5.76 8.57 4.14
CA LEU A 154 -6.29 9.93 4.21
C LEU A 154 -6.14 10.67 2.89
N TYR A 155 -5.02 10.49 2.19
CA TYR A 155 -4.83 11.11 0.88
C TYR A 155 -5.99 10.74 -0.03
N TYR A 156 -6.30 9.44 -0.16
CA TYR A 156 -7.36 9.00 -1.05
C TYR A 156 -8.74 9.51 -0.61
N VAL A 157 -9.09 9.35 0.67
CA VAL A 157 -10.41 9.77 1.18
C VAL A 157 -10.63 11.29 1.05
N ALA A 158 -9.59 12.10 1.29
CA ALA A 158 -9.66 13.54 1.11
C ALA A 158 -9.68 13.95 -0.38
N MET A 159 -9.01 13.18 -1.23
CA MET A 159 -8.85 13.48 -2.64
C MET A 159 -10.08 13.13 -3.49
N ILE A 160 -10.89 12.13 -3.10
CA ILE A 160 -12.17 11.81 -3.80
C ILE A 160 -13.09 13.03 -3.96
N PRO A 161 -13.53 13.73 -2.88
CA PRO A 161 -14.43 14.87 -3.05
C PRO A 161 -13.78 15.99 -3.85
N PHE A 162 -12.46 16.17 -3.71
CA PHE A 162 -11.70 17.16 -4.49
C PHE A 162 -11.68 16.82 -5.99
N GLN A 163 -11.40 15.57 -6.36
CA GLN A 163 -11.48 15.11 -7.75
C GLN A 163 -12.89 15.28 -8.32
N ILE A 164 -13.92 14.90 -7.56
CA ILE A 164 -15.31 15.03 -7.99
C ILE A 164 -15.66 16.48 -8.31
N VAL A 165 -15.40 17.39 -7.37
CA VAL A 165 -15.81 18.80 -7.48
C VAL A 165 -15.01 19.55 -8.56
N PHE A 166 -13.69 19.34 -8.62
CA PHE A 166 -12.81 20.18 -9.45
C PHE A 166 -12.41 19.56 -10.79
N PHE A 167 -12.58 18.25 -10.99
CA PHE A 167 -12.10 17.57 -12.21
C PHE A 167 -13.18 16.72 -12.88
N ILE A 168 -13.85 15.82 -12.15
CA ILE A 168 -14.82 14.91 -12.75
C ILE A 168 -16.10 15.67 -13.17
N ILE A 169 -16.68 16.50 -12.31
CA ILE A 169 -17.87 17.29 -12.68
C ILE A 169 -17.57 18.25 -13.86
N PRO A 170 -16.44 18.99 -13.87
CA PRO A 170 -16.16 19.92 -14.96
C PRO A 170 -15.66 19.28 -16.26
N ASN A 171 -14.81 18.25 -16.17
CA ASN A 171 -14.06 17.71 -17.31
C ASN A 171 -14.42 16.26 -17.66
N GLY A 172 -15.21 15.57 -16.83
CA GLY A 172 -15.60 14.17 -17.02
C GLY A 172 -14.56 13.14 -16.58
N GLU A 173 -13.33 13.55 -16.25
CA GLU A 173 -12.22 12.66 -15.92
C GLU A 173 -11.44 13.11 -14.67
N PRO A 174 -10.83 12.19 -13.90
CA PRO A 174 -10.00 12.54 -12.76
C PRO A 174 -8.63 13.09 -13.21
N SER A 175 -8.07 14.03 -12.45
CA SER A 175 -6.70 14.53 -12.70
C SER A 175 -5.64 13.43 -12.55
N PRO A 176 -4.87 13.11 -13.61
CA PRO A 176 -3.77 12.14 -13.53
C PRO A 176 -2.68 12.59 -12.56
N ILE A 177 -2.42 13.89 -12.48
CA ILE A 177 -1.40 14.46 -11.59
C ILE A 177 -1.74 14.18 -10.12
N LEU A 178 -3.00 14.37 -9.72
CA LEU A 178 -3.42 14.10 -8.35
C LEU A 178 -3.43 12.61 -8.02
N LEU A 179 -3.73 11.74 -9.00
CA LEU A 179 -3.55 10.29 -8.84
C LEU A 179 -2.07 9.96 -8.67
N GLY A 180 -1.19 10.61 -9.44
CA GLY A 180 0.25 10.52 -9.31
C GLY A 180 0.76 10.91 -7.92
N PHE A 181 0.22 11.95 -7.28
CA PHE A 181 0.61 12.31 -5.91
C PHE A 181 0.25 11.24 -4.87
N TRP A 182 -0.76 10.40 -5.12
CA TRP A 182 -1.06 9.29 -4.22
C TRP A 182 0.10 8.29 -4.16
N SER A 183 0.81 8.08 -5.27
CA SER A 183 1.97 7.20 -5.33
C SER A 183 3.08 7.61 -4.34
N VAL A 184 3.25 8.90 -4.09
CA VAL A 184 4.24 9.42 -3.12
C VAL A 184 3.95 8.89 -1.72
N THR A 185 2.67 8.78 -1.35
CA THR A 185 2.29 8.21 -0.05
C THR A 185 2.67 6.73 0.05
N TRP A 186 2.55 5.98 -1.03
CA TRP A 186 2.96 4.56 -1.11
C TRP A 186 4.47 4.38 -1.09
N ILE A 187 5.22 5.25 -1.78
CA ILE A 187 6.68 5.29 -1.73
C ILE A 187 7.15 5.53 -0.28
N LEU A 188 6.60 6.55 0.38
CA LEU A 188 6.90 6.85 1.78
C LEU A 188 6.51 5.70 2.70
N HIS A 189 5.39 5.02 2.42
CA HIS A 189 4.93 3.87 3.17
C HIS A 189 5.88 2.67 3.06
N GLY A 190 6.29 2.31 1.84
CA GLY A 190 7.27 1.26 1.61
C GLY A 190 8.62 1.55 2.28
N TYR A 191 9.10 2.78 2.17
CA TYR A 191 10.32 3.23 2.86
C TYR A 191 10.20 3.15 4.39
N ALA A 192 9.04 3.53 4.95
CA ALA A 192 8.79 3.46 6.38
C ALA A 192 8.85 2.01 6.91
N ILE A 193 8.34 1.05 6.15
CA ILE A 193 8.41 -0.39 6.48
C ILE A 193 9.86 -0.88 6.37
N TRP A 194 10.51 -0.64 5.22
CA TRP A 194 11.86 -1.12 4.95
C TRP A 194 12.86 -0.61 6.00
N SER A 195 12.82 0.69 6.30
CA SER A 195 13.71 1.31 7.30
C SER A 195 13.40 0.91 8.75
N SER A 196 12.25 0.28 9.00
CA SER A 196 11.86 -0.22 10.33
C SER A 196 12.33 -1.66 10.59
N ALA A 197 12.82 -2.37 9.58
CA ALA A 197 13.34 -3.74 9.73
C ALA A 197 14.54 -3.83 10.70
N SER A 198 15.44 -2.84 10.68
CA SER A 198 16.59 -2.79 11.61
C SER A 198 16.18 -2.54 13.07
N SER A 199 14.99 -1.97 13.29
CA SER A 199 14.44 -1.78 14.64
C SER A 199 13.76 -3.06 15.15
N PHE A 200 13.29 -3.92 14.24
CA PHE A 200 12.79 -5.25 14.55
C PHE A 200 13.92 -6.17 15.04
N GLU A 201 15.07 -6.17 14.36
CA GLU A 201 16.24 -6.97 14.72
C GLU A 201 16.80 -6.64 16.12
N ARG A 202 16.75 -5.36 16.53
CA ARG A 202 17.29 -4.90 17.82
C ARG A 202 16.41 -5.23 19.03
N ARG A 203 15.16 -5.64 18.84
CA ARG A 203 14.18 -5.86 19.91
C ARG A 203 13.81 -7.33 20.13
N GLY A 204 14.19 -8.23 19.22
CA GLY A 204 14.01 -9.68 19.36
C GLY A 204 15.20 -10.32 20.05
#